data_AF-A0A0F9RUU5-F1
#
_entry.id   AF-A0A0F9RUU5-F1
#
_cell.length_a   1.000
_cell.length_b   1.000
_cell.length_c   1.000
_cell.angle_alpha   90.00
_cell.angle_beta   90.00
_cell.angle_gamma   90.00
#
_symmetry.space_group_name_H-M   'P 1'
#
loop_
_entity.id
_entity.type
_entity.pdbx_description
1 polymer ?
#
loop_
_entity_poly.entity_id
_entity_poly.type
_entity_poly.pdbx_seq_one_letter_code
_entity_poly.pdbx_strand_id
1 'polypeptide(L)'
;MKKKIILVCMTFFLMAFVARAEKGLKVFISVDMEGVGGVIHWEDVSRNGKDYSLFRRLMTDETNAAVEGALEAGATEILVRDSHGSARNILPDRLHPEAILLRDWSGGLLSMMEGIDETYDAVIFVGYHGQGGHT
;
A
#
# COMPACT_ATOMS: atom_id res chain seq x y z
N MET A 1 27.19 27.25 29.11
CA MET A 1 26.19 27.49 28.03
C MET A 1 26.02 26.28 27.11
N LYS A 2 27.09 25.72 26.52
CA LYS A 2 27.02 24.55 25.61
C LYS A 2 26.29 23.31 26.18
N LYS A 3 26.52 22.94 27.45
CA LYS A 3 25.83 21.79 28.10
C LYS A 3 24.32 21.99 28.26
N LYS A 4 23.87 23.22 28.57
CA LYS A 4 22.44 23.54 28.68
C LYS A 4 21.76 23.52 27.31
N ILE A 5 22.44 23.98 26.26
CA ILE A 5 21.95 23.94 24.88
C ILE A 5 21.83 22.49 24.39
N ILE A 6 22.85 21.65 24.62
CA ILE A 6 22.80 20.22 24.26
C ILE A 6 21.66 19.50 24.97
N LEU A 7 21.46 19.75 26.27
CA LEU A 7 20.37 19.14 27.03
C LEU A 7 18.98 19.55 26.50
N VAL A 8 18.79 20.83 26.18
CA VAL A 8 17.54 21.35 25.59
C VAL A 8 17.28 20.73 24.21
N CYS A 9 18.30 20.62 23.36
CA CYS A 9 18.17 19.95 22.05
C CYS A 9 17.84 18.46 22.20
N MET A 10 18.44 17.76 23.17
CA MET A 10 18.17 16.34 23.45
C MET A 10 16.74 16.13 23.93
N THR A 11 16.24 17.01 24.81
CA THR A 11 14.85 16.94 25.28
C THR A 11 13.85 17.26 24.17
N PHE A 12 14.16 18.21 23.29
CA PHE A 12 13.31 18.54 22.14
C PHE A 12 13.26 17.38 21.14
N PHE A 13 14.40 16.76 20.86
CA PHE A 13 14.50 15.60 19.97
C PHE A 13 13.74 14.39 20.54
N LEU A 14 13.85 14.14 21.86
CA LEU A 14 13.11 13.08 22.52
C LEU A 14 11.60 13.32 22.49
N MET A 15 11.14 14.55 22.75
CA MET A 15 9.71 14.88 22.67
C MET A 15 9.17 14.76 21.24
N ALA A 16 9.92 15.20 20.23
CA ALA A 16 9.53 15.05 18.82
C ALA A 16 9.46 13.57 18.40
N PHE A 17 10.39 12.74 18.87
CA PHE A 17 10.38 11.30 18.63
C PHE A 17 9.17 10.62 19.30
N VAL A 18 8.87 10.96 20.55
CA VAL A 18 7.69 10.42 21.26
C VAL A 18 6.39 10.89 20.60
N ALA A 19 6.26 12.17 20.25
CA ALA A 19 5.08 12.69 19.56
C ALA A 19 4.87 12.07 18.17
N ARG A 20 5.96 11.72 17.47
CA ARG A 20 5.90 10.95 16.22
C ARG A 20 5.54 9.48 16.46
N ALA A 21 6.02 8.88 17.54
CA ALA A 21 5.65 7.51 17.92
C ALA A 21 4.20 7.40 18.43
N GLU A 22 3.62 8.49 18.97
CA GLU A 22 2.20 8.54 19.37
C GLU A 22 1.23 8.70 18.19
N LYS A 23 1.70 9.23 17.05
CA LYS A 23 0.98 9.11 15.78
C LYS A 23 1.29 7.72 15.21
N GLY A 24 0.30 6.83 15.18
CA GLY A 24 0.47 5.51 14.54
C GLY A 24 0.88 5.64 13.08
N LEU A 25 1.42 4.55 12.51
CA LEU A 25 2.01 4.61 11.17
C LEU A 25 0.94 4.83 10.10
N LYS A 26 1.25 5.67 9.12
CA LYS A 26 0.43 5.84 7.91
C LYS A 26 1.06 5.08 6.74
N VAL A 27 0.35 4.08 6.22
CA VAL A 27 0.87 3.13 5.21
C VAL A 27 0.09 3.23 3.90
N PHE A 28 0.83 3.35 2.79
CA PHE A 28 0.28 3.27 1.44
C PHE A 28 0.58 1.89 0.86
N ILE A 29 -0.42 1.24 0.27
CA ILE A 29 -0.26 -0.06 -0.38
C ILE A 29 -0.70 0.08 -1.83
N SER A 30 0.24 0.02 -2.78
CA SER A 30 -0.09 -0.08 -4.21
C SER A 30 -0.16 -1.53 -4.60
N VAL A 31 -1.25 -1.92 -5.27
CA VAL A 31 -1.54 -3.31 -5.60
C VAL A 31 -1.66 -3.48 -7.10
N ASP A 32 -0.75 -4.27 -7.66
CA ASP A 32 -0.79 -4.76 -9.03
C ASP A 32 -1.18 -6.25 -9.05
N MET A 33 -1.37 -6.86 -10.22
CA MET A 33 -2.00 -8.19 -10.32
C MET A 33 -1.08 -9.27 -10.90
N GLU A 34 -0.15 -8.91 -11.76
CA GLU A 34 0.72 -9.80 -12.53
C GLU A 34 1.64 -10.66 -11.65
N GLY A 35 2.05 -10.12 -10.51
CA GLY A 35 2.91 -10.79 -9.52
C GLY A 35 2.14 -11.48 -8.40
N VAL A 36 0.80 -11.51 -8.44
CA VAL A 36 -0.01 -12.23 -7.44
C VAL A 36 0.28 -13.72 -7.51
N GLY A 37 0.34 -14.38 -6.35
CA GLY A 37 0.62 -15.79 -6.23
C GLY A 37 -0.27 -16.67 -7.11
N GLY A 38 0.37 -17.49 -7.94
CA GLY A 38 -0.31 -18.42 -8.85
C GLY A 38 -0.68 -17.83 -10.21
N VAL A 39 -0.52 -16.52 -10.44
CA VAL A 39 -0.60 -15.95 -11.78
C VAL A 39 0.56 -16.48 -12.60
N ILE A 40 0.25 -17.08 -13.75
CA ILE A 40 1.25 -17.66 -14.65
C ILE A 40 1.10 -17.15 -16.09
N HIS A 41 -0.04 -16.55 -16.42
CA HIS A 41 -0.35 -16.13 -17.78
C HIS A 41 -1.14 -14.82 -17.81
N TRP A 42 -1.01 -14.04 -18.90
CA TRP A 42 -1.70 -12.75 -19.05
C TRP A 42 -3.24 -12.85 -19.03
N GLU A 43 -3.77 -14.01 -19.42
CA GLU A 43 -5.22 -14.27 -19.35
C GLU A 43 -5.74 -14.30 -17.90
N ASP A 44 -4.89 -14.63 -16.93
CA ASP A 44 -5.25 -14.69 -15.50
C ASP A 44 -5.60 -13.30 -14.95
N VAL A 45 -4.95 -12.26 -15.48
CA VAL A 45 -5.09 -10.86 -15.04
C VAL A 45 -5.93 -10.02 -16.00
N SER A 46 -6.29 -10.56 -17.16
CA SER A 46 -7.14 -9.90 -18.14
C SER A 46 -8.61 -9.90 -17.71
N ARG A 47 -9.28 -8.74 -17.78
CA ARG A 47 -10.72 -8.60 -17.47
C ARG A 47 -11.65 -9.54 -18.23
N ASN A 48 -11.22 -10.02 -19.39
CA ASN A 48 -11.99 -10.94 -20.24
C ASN A 48 -11.55 -12.40 -20.08
N GLY A 49 -10.54 -12.65 -19.24
CA GLY A 49 -10.03 -13.98 -18.94
C GLY A 49 -10.99 -14.79 -18.09
N LYS A 50 -10.95 -16.12 -18.25
CA LYS A 50 -11.85 -17.05 -17.56
C LYS A 50 -11.61 -17.06 -16.04
N ASP A 51 -10.34 -16.96 -15.64
CA ASP A 51 -9.92 -17.04 -14.24
C ASP A 51 -9.74 -15.68 -13.57
N TYR A 52 -10.04 -14.58 -14.26
CA TYR A 52 -9.90 -13.22 -13.72
C TYR A 52 -10.64 -13.02 -12.40
N SER A 53 -11.82 -13.62 -12.24
CA SER A 53 -12.56 -13.54 -10.98
C SER A 53 -11.88 -14.30 -9.83
N LEU A 54 -11.16 -15.38 -10.12
CA LEU A 54 -10.33 -16.08 -9.14
C LEU A 54 -9.16 -15.21 -8.72
N PHE A 55 -8.41 -14.69 -9.69
CA PHE A 55 -7.20 -13.92 -9.37
C PHE A 55 -7.51 -12.57 -8.73
N ARG A 56 -8.68 -11.96 -8.98
CA ARG A 56 -9.15 -10.80 -8.19
C ARG A 56 -9.34 -11.14 -6.71
N ARG A 57 -9.82 -12.34 -6.39
CA ARG A 57 -9.93 -12.80 -5.00
C ARG A 57 -8.55 -12.98 -4.40
N LEU A 58 -7.64 -13.67 -5.09
CA LEU A 58 -6.27 -13.87 -4.62
C LEU A 58 -5.52 -12.54 -4.42
N MET A 59 -5.63 -11.61 -5.36
CA MET A 59 -5.11 -10.23 -5.23
C MET A 59 -5.65 -9.52 -3.99
N THR A 60 -6.96 -9.66 -3.72
CA THR A 60 -7.58 -9.07 -2.52
C THR A 60 -7.09 -9.75 -1.24
N ASP A 61 -6.95 -11.07 -1.25
CA ASP A 61 -6.49 -11.84 -0.09
C ASP A 61 -5.00 -11.54 0.24
N GLU A 62 -4.12 -11.39 -0.76
CA GLU A 62 -2.74 -10.94 -0.55
C GLU A 62 -2.66 -9.49 -0.06
N THR A 63 -3.54 -8.62 -0.59
CA THR A 63 -3.66 -7.25 -0.09
C THR A 63 -4.06 -7.24 1.39
N ASN A 64 -5.02 -8.08 1.79
CA ASN A 64 -5.43 -8.20 3.18
C ASN A 64 -4.29 -8.68 4.08
N ALA A 65 -3.48 -9.65 3.62
CA ALA A 65 -2.28 -10.07 4.36
C ALA A 65 -1.29 -8.91 4.56
N ALA A 66 -1.10 -8.05 3.56
CA ALA A 66 -0.28 -6.85 3.70
C ALA A 66 -0.88 -5.82 4.66
N VAL A 67 -2.22 -5.65 4.66
CA VAL A 67 -2.94 -4.79 5.61
C VAL A 67 -2.78 -5.32 7.04
N GLU A 68 -2.99 -6.62 7.26
CA GLU A 68 -2.83 -7.26 8.57
C GLU A 68 -1.40 -7.08 9.10
N GLY A 69 -0.38 -7.33 8.27
CA GLY A 69 1.01 -7.10 8.64
C GLY A 69 1.32 -5.63 8.98
N ALA A 70 0.71 -4.68 8.26
CA ALA A 70 0.85 -3.26 8.57
C ALA A 70 0.19 -2.90 9.92
N LEU A 71 -0.99 -3.44 10.21
CA LEU A 71 -1.69 -3.25 11.48
C LEU A 71 -0.89 -3.84 12.64
N GLU A 72 -0.34 -5.04 12.49
CA GLU A 72 0.56 -5.68 13.48
C GLU A 72 1.82 -4.83 13.75
N ALA A 73 2.30 -4.11 12.73
CA ALA A 73 3.41 -3.19 12.84
C ALA A 73 3.04 -1.82 13.46
N GLY A 74 1.78 -1.61 13.83
CA GLY A 74 1.29 -0.38 14.47
C GLY A 74 0.76 0.68 13.49
N ALA A 75 0.36 0.28 12.28
CA ALA A 75 -0.34 1.19 11.37
C ALA A 75 -1.73 1.54 11.90
N THR A 76 -2.08 2.83 11.79
CA THR A 76 -3.41 3.36 12.17
C THR A 76 -4.15 3.99 11.01
N GLU A 77 -3.46 4.21 9.88
CA GLU A 77 -4.05 4.72 8.64
C GLU A 77 -3.49 3.91 7.47
N ILE A 78 -4.36 3.28 6.69
CA ILE A 78 -3.95 2.44 5.56
C ILE A 78 -4.76 2.82 4.32
N LEU A 79 -4.07 3.25 3.27
CA LEU A 79 -4.67 3.48 1.95
C LEU A 79 -4.21 2.39 0.99
N VAL A 80 -5.16 1.65 0.43
CA VAL A 80 -4.94 0.66 -0.62
C VAL A 80 -5.29 1.28 -1.96
N ARG A 81 -4.31 1.33 -2.86
CA ARG A 81 -4.46 1.77 -4.24
C ARG A 81 -4.53 0.57 -5.17
N ASP A 82 -5.66 0.44 -5.86
CA ASP A 82 -5.82 -0.53 -6.94
C ASP A 82 -5.13 -0.01 -8.20
N SER A 83 -4.06 -0.67 -8.61
CA SER A 83 -3.11 -0.17 -9.61
C SER A 83 -3.03 -1.02 -10.88
N HIS A 84 -3.77 -2.12 -10.97
CA HIS A 84 -3.74 -3.00 -12.13
C HIS A 84 -4.76 -2.60 -13.19
N GLY A 85 -4.39 -2.59 -14.47
CA GLY A 85 -5.32 -2.52 -15.61
C GLY A 85 -6.36 -1.39 -15.49
N SER A 86 -7.60 -1.73 -15.07
CA SER A 86 -8.69 -0.74 -14.92
C SER A 86 -8.84 -0.12 -13.52
N ALA A 87 -7.92 -0.39 -12.59
CA ALA A 87 -7.94 0.04 -11.19
C ALA A 87 -9.24 -0.33 -10.44
N ARG A 88 -9.89 -1.43 -10.83
CA ARG A 88 -11.21 -1.86 -10.30
C ARG A 88 -11.26 -3.35 -9.99
N ASN A 89 -10.12 -3.93 -9.63
CA ASN A 89 -9.86 -5.33 -9.43
C ASN A 89 -10.10 -5.78 -7.98
N ILE A 90 -9.65 -5.01 -6.98
CA ILE A 90 -9.89 -5.31 -5.56
C ILE A 90 -11.40 -5.39 -5.29
N LEU A 91 -11.79 -6.40 -4.50
CA LEU A 91 -13.17 -6.68 -4.13
C LEU A 91 -13.53 -5.88 -2.86
N PRO A 92 -14.33 -4.79 -2.94
CA PRO A 92 -14.56 -3.91 -1.78
C PRO A 92 -15.28 -4.60 -0.63
N ASP A 93 -16.08 -5.61 -0.92
CA ASP A 93 -16.82 -6.43 0.05
C ASP A 93 -15.93 -7.44 0.78
N ARG A 94 -14.66 -7.58 0.36
CA ARG A 94 -13.68 -8.50 0.93
C ARG A 94 -12.41 -7.83 1.44
N LEU A 95 -12.18 -6.57 1.09
CA LEU A 95 -11.04 -5.83 1.60
C LEU A 95 -11.16 -5.68 3.13
N HIS A 96 -10.03 -5.78 3.82
CA HIS A 96 -9.93 -5.57 5.25
C HIS A 96 -10.56 -4.22 5.65
N PRO A 97 -11.47 -4.18 6.64
CA PRO A 97 -12.30 -3.01 6.94
C PRO A 97 -11.52 -1.79 7.45
N GLU A 98 -10.33 -2.00 8.02
CA GLU A 98 -9.42 -0.92 8.45
C GLU A 98 -8.69 -0.21 7.29
N ALA A 99 -8.78 -0.75 6.07
CA ALA A 99 -8.18 -0.14 4.89
C ALA A 99 -9.18 0.74 4.13
N ILE A 100 -8.72 1.89 3.66
CA ILE A 100 -9.45 2.71 2.71
C ILE A 100 -9.05 2.28 1.29
N LEU A 101 -10.03 2.03 0.42
CA LEU A 101 -9.78 1.60 -0.95
C LEU A 101 -9.93 2.75 -1.95
N LEU A 102 -8.86 3.04 -2.69
CA LEU A 102 -8.85 3.99 -3.81
C LEU A 102 -8.91 3.24 -5.15
N ARG A 103 -10.09 3.28 -5.80
CA ARG A 103 -10.37 2.62 -7.09
C ARG A 103 -10.50 3.61 -8.22
N ASP A 104 -10.44 3.07 -9.45
CA ASP A 104 -10.50 3.77 -10.72
C ASP A 104 -9.30 4.71 -10.95
N TRP A 105 -9.07 5.12 -12.19
CA TRP A 105 -8.00 6.06 -12.51
C TRP A 105 -8.47 7.50 -12.32
N SER A 106 -7.75 8.27 -11.50
CA SER A 106 -7.97 9.72 -11.34
C SER A 106 -7.61 10.52 -12.60
N GLY A 107 -6.78 9.95 -13.48
CA GLY A 107 -6.11 10.67 -14.56
C GLY A 107 -4.97 11.58 -14.09
N GLY A 108 -4.62 11.51 -12.80
CA GLY A 108 -3.53 12.28 -12.20
C GLY A 108 -2.15 11.76 -12.56
N LEU A 109 -1.13 12.57 -12.29
CA LEU A 109 0.27 12.28 -12.63
C LEU A 109 0.84 11.10 -11.82
N LEU A 110 0.30 10.86 -10.62
CA LEU A 110 0.83 9.83 -9.71
C LEU A 110 0.38 8.42 -10.10
N SER A 111 -0.70 8.26 -10.86
CA SER A 111 -1.15 6.97 -11.41
C SER A 111 -1.24 5.86 -10.34
N MET A 112 -0.38 4.84 -10.39
CA MET A 112 -0.32 3.73 -9.41
C MET A 112 0.04 4.21 -7.98
N MET A 113 0.48 5.45 -7.85
CA MET A 113 0.83 6.10 -6.58
C MET A 113 -0.17 7.20 -6.18
N GLU A 114 -1.32 7.29 -6.84
CA GLU A 114 -2.33 8.31 -6.51
C GLU A 114 -2.77 8.20 -5.03
N GLY A 115 -2.86 9.36 -4.36
CA GLY A 115 -3.22 9.44 -2.94
C GLY A 115 -2.06 9.36 -1.94
N ILE A 116 -0.82 9.20 -2.42
CA ILE A 116 0.39 9.29 -1.58
C ILE A 116 0.86 10.76 -1.45
N ASP A 117 1.43 11.10 -0.30
CA ASP A 117 2.06 12.39 0.00
C ASP A 117 3.20 12.20 1.03
N GLU A 118 3.83 13.29 1.47
CA GLU A 118 4.92 13.27 2.44
C GLU A 118 4.52 12.84 3.87
N THR A 119 3.22 12.63 4.14
CA THR A 119 2.72 12.23 5.46
C THR A 119 2.73 10.72 5.68
N TYR A 120 2.93 9.92 4.64
CA TYR A 120 3.04 8.47 4.75
C TYR A 120 4.41 8.07 5.30
N ASP A 121 4.43 7.11 6.23
CA ASP A 121 5.66 6.57 6.82
C ASP A 121 6.24 5.42 6.00
N ALA A 122 5.40 4.70 5.25
CA ALA A 122 5.81 3.56 4.45
C ALA A 122 4.96 3.36 3.19
N VAL A 123 5.57 2.68 2.23
CA VAL A 123 4.92 2.18 1.01
C VAL A 123 5.14 0.67 0.90
N ILE A 124 4.10 -0.06 0.51
CA ILE A 124 4.15 -1.48 0.21
C ILE A 124 3.69 -1.69 -1.23
N PHE A 125 4.44 -2.50 -1.98
CA PHE A 125 4.11 -2.92 -3.34
C PHE A 125 3.70 -4.39 -3.33
N VAL A 126 2.45 -4.67 -3.69
CA VAL A 126 1.87 -6.03 -3.71
C VAL A 126 1.57 -6.42 -5.15
N GLY A 127 1.91 -7.66 -5.53
CA GLY A 127 1.59 -8.19 -6.85
C GLY A 127 2.32 -7.53 -8.02
N TYR A 128 3.42 -6.81 -7.76
CA TYR A 128 4.24 -6.18 -8.80
C TYR A 128 5.08 -7.22 -9.55
N HIS A 129 5.46 -6.87 -10.78
CA HIS A 129 6.18 -7.75 -11.69
C HIS A 129 7.50 -7.15 -12.18
N GLY A 130 8.34 -7.97 -12.81
CA GLY A 130 9.57 -7.50 -13.48
C GLY A 130 9.23 -6.50 -14.58
N GLN A 131 10.05 -5.45 -14.71
CA GLN A 131 9.83 -4.41 -15.72
C GLN A 131 9.79 -5.03 -17.15
N GLY A 132 9.05 -4.41 -18.06
CA GLY A 132 8.96 -4.85 -19.45
C GLY A 132 10.27 -4.66 -20.22
N GLY A 133 10.67 -5.67 -21.00
CA GLY A 133 11.90 -5.63 -21.80
C GLY A 133 13.13 -6.25 -21.12
N HIS A 134 12.93 -7.04 -20.06
CA HIS A 134 14.00 -7.72 -19.33
C HIS A 134 14.00 -9.19 -19.79
N THR A 135 15.13 -9.64 -20.34
CA THR A 135 15.43 -11.05 -20.69
C THR A 135 16.59 -11.55 -19.86
#